data_AF-A0A4P7REM3-F1
#
_entry.id   AF-A0A4P7REM3-F1
#
_cell.length_a   1.000
_cell.length_b   1.000
_cell.length_c   1.000
_cell.angle_alpha   90.00
_cell.angle_beta   90.00
_cell.angle_gamma   90.00
#
_symmetry.space_group_name_H-M   'P 1'
#
loop_
_entity.id
_entity.type
_entity.pdbx_description
1 polymer ?
#
loop_
_entity_poly.entity_id
_entity_poly.type
_entity_poly.pdbx_seq_one_letter_code
_entity_poly.pdbx_strand_id
1 'polypeptide(L)'
;MITAFVEFKLPKPITVAEARETFLSTAPKYQGMPGLIRKYYYLSEDGAKAGGIYLWESRAQAEQVYTPEWRAFVRGKYGSEPSVTYLECPVVVDNTTNEIISA
;
A
#
# COMPACT_ATOMS: atom_id res chain seq x y z
N MET A 1 -5.94 1.57 -15.11
CA MET A 1 -5.30 1.69 -13.78
C MET A 1 -5.32 0.33 -13.10
N ILE A 2 -4.46 0.10 -12.10
CA ILE A 2 -4.52 -1.11 -11.27
C ILE A 2 -4.55 -0.76 -9.79
N THR A 3 -5.20 -1.61 -8.99
CA THR A 3 -5.04 -1.65 -7.55
C THR A 3 -4.02 -2.72 -7.18
N ALA A 4 -3.04 -2.37 -6.35
CA ALA A 4 -2.16 -3.33 -5.71
C ALA A 4 -2.47 -3.37 -4.21
N PHE A 5 -2.80 -4.56 -3.71
CA PHE A 5 -3.01 -4.82 -2.29
C PHE A 5 -1.77 -5.51 -1.73
N VAL A 6 -1.04 -4.81 -0.88
CA VAL A 6 0.13 -5.34 -0.17
C VAL A 6 -0.29 -5.72 1.25
N GLU A 7 -0.01 -6.94 1.67
CA GLU A 7 -0.27 -7.42 3.03
C GLU A 7 0.98 -8.07 3.62
N PHE A 8 1.22 -7.83 4.91
CA PHE A 8 2.21 -8.56 5.70
C PHE A 8 1.67 -8.82 7.11
N LYS A 9 2.16 -9.89 7.73
CA LYS A 9 1.84 -10.21 9.14
C LYS A 9 2.75 -9.42 10.07
N LEU A 10 2.21 -8.94 11.16
CA LEU A 10 2.98 -8.30 12.22
C LEU A 10 3.45 -9.36 13.22
N PRO A 11 4.60 -9.17 13.89
CA PRO A 11 5.11 -10.13 14.87
C PRO A 11 4.20 -10.26 16.10
N LYS A 12 3.47 -9.18 16.39
CA LYS A 12 2.42 -9.10 17.40
C LYS A 12 1.34 -8.13 16.92
N PRO A 13 0.09 -8.29 17.37
CA PRO A 13 -0.93 -7.28 17.16
C PRO A 13 -0.51 -5.91 17.66
N ILE A 14 -0.85 -4.86 16.91
CA ILE A 14 -0.64 -3.47 17.32
C ILE A 14 -1.94 -2.68 17.27
N THR A 15 -1.95 -1.55 17.94
CA THR A 15 -3.06 -0.59 17.91
C THR A 15 -3.01 0.29 16.65
N VAL A 16 -4.14 0.91 16.32
CA VAL A 16 -4.21 1.91 15.24
C VAL A 16 -3.25 3.08 15.48
N ALA A 17 -3.02 3.48 16.74
CA ALA A 17 -2.10 4.55 17.08
C ALA A 17 -0.63 4.18 16.75
N GLU A 18 -0.19 3.00 17.16
CA GLU A 18 1.16 2.48 16.84
C GLU A 18 1.35 2.28 15.33
N ALA A 19 0.31 1.79 14.65
CA ALA A 19 0.31 1.64 13.20
C ALA A 19 0.46 3.01 12.52
N ARG A 20 -0.31 4.02 12.95
CA ARG A 20 -0.23 5.39 12.41
C ARG A 20 1.18 5.97 12.54
N GLU A 21 1.80 5.87 13.71
CA GLU A 21 3.16 6.35 13.94
C GLU A 21 4.15 5.66 12.99
N THR A 22 4.05 4.33 12.90
CA THR A 22 4.90 3.53 12.00
C THR A 22 4.72 3.93 10.55
N PHE A 23 3.49 4.14 10.09
CA PHE A 23 3.20 4.48 8.70
C PHE A 23 3.64 5.89 8.34
N LEU A 24 3.51 6.86 9.26
CA LEU A 24 4.00 8.23 9.08
C LEU A 24 5.51 8.26 8.83
N SER A 25 6.29 7.36 9.46
CA SER A 25 7.74 7.25 9.19
C SER A 25 8.08 6.82 7.77
N THR A 26 7.14 6.22 7.04
CA THR A 26 7.36 5.69 5.68
C THR A 26 6.58 6.44 4.60
N ALA A 27 5.52 7.16 4.96
CA ALA A 27 4.67 7.87 4.02
C ALA A 27 5.42 8.85 3.10
N PRO A 28 6.41 9.63 3.56
CA PRO A 28 7.15 10.55 2.69
C PRO A 28 7.84 9.87 1.49
N LYS A 29 8.18 8.58 1.59
CA LYS A 29 8.80 7.82 0.49
C LYS A 29 7.90 7.66 -0.73
N TYR A 30 6.59 7.80 -0.55
CA TYR A 30 5.58 7.59 -1.59
C TYR A 30 5.04 8.90 -2.16
N GLN A 31 5.35 10.03 -1.54
CA GLN A 31 4.92 11.33 -2.01
C GLN A 31 5.66 11.70 -3.30
N GLY A 32 4.91 12.02 -4.35
CA GLY A 32 5.47 12.35 -5.67
C GLY A 32 6.06 11.15 -6.43
N MET A 33 5.79 9.93 -5.98
CA MET A 33 6.27 8.71 -6.64
C MET A 33 5.64 8.57 -8.03
N PRO A 34 6.45 8.44 -9.11
CA PRO A 34 5.92 8.35 -10.47
C PRO A 34 4.91 7.22 -10.64
N GLY A 35 3.75 7.52 -11.22
CA GLY A 35 2.67 6.56 -11.48
C GLY A 35 1.82 6.17 -10.27
N LEU A 36 2.20 6.57 -9.05
CA LEU A 36 1.39 6.32 -7.86
C LEU A 36 0.31 7.41 -7.75
N ILE A 37 -0.94 7.02 -7.97
CA ILE A 37 -2.10 7.93 -7.89
C ILE A 37 -2.51 8.10 -6.43
N ARG A 38 -2.60 6.99 -5.68
CA ARG A 38 -3.04 7.02 -4.27
C ARG A 38 -2.50 5.84 -3.49
N LYS A 39 -2.24 6.06 -2.20
CA LYS A 39 -1.92 5.01 -1.24
C LYS A 39 -2.74 5.17 0.03
N TYR A 40 -3.34 4.09 0.49
CA TYR A 40 -3.89 3.96 1.83
C TYR A 40 -3.05 2.98 2.62
N TYR A 41 -2.81 3.28 3.90
CA TYR A 41 -2.30 2.29 4.84
C TYR A 41 -3.48 1.66 5.56
N TYR A 42 -3.37 0.37 5.87
CA TYR A 42 -4.38 -0.31 6.68
C TYR A 42 -3.72 -1.15 7.77
N LEU A 43 -4.52 -1.40 8.79
CA LEU A 43 -4.29 -2.37 9.85
C LEU A 43 -5.56 -3.26 9.88
N SER A 44 -5.41 -4.58 9.99
CA SER A 44 -6.54 -5.48 10.18
C SER A 44 -7.24 -5.20 11.50
N GLU A 45 -8.50 -5.60 11.61
CA GLU A 45 -9.32 -5.38 12.80
C GLU A 45 -8.69 -5.98 14.07
N ASP A 46 -8.07 -7.16 13.94
CA ASP A 46 -7.36 -7.85 15.03
C ASP A 46 -5.94 -7.30 15.29
N GLY A 47 -5.48 -6.32 14.52
CA GLY A 47 -4.15 -5.73 14.61
C GLY A 47 -3.01 -6.63 14.12
N ALA A 48 -3.27 -7.85 13.66
CA ALA A 48 -2.25 -8.85 13.35
C ALA A 48 -1.64 -8.71 11.95
N LYS A 49 -2.28 -7.94 11.06
CA LYS A 49 -1.83 -7.69 9.69
C LYS A 49 -1.86 -6.21 9.38
N ALA A 50 -0.93 -5.78 8.55
CA ALA A 50 -0.86 -4.42 8.07
C ALA A 50 -0.40 -4.41 6.62
N GLY A 51 -0.55 -3.25 5.98
CA GLY A 51 -0.18 -3.16 4.59
C GLY A 51 -0.48 -1.83 3.95
N GLY A 52 -0.53 -1.87 2.63
CA GLY A 52 -0.89 -0.73 1.81
C GLY A 52 -1.79 -1.13 0.66
N ILE A 53 -2.74 -0.26 0.35
CA ILE A 53 -3.61 -0.35 -0.82
C ILE A 53 -3.18 0.78 -1.74
N TYR A 54 -2.78 0.45 -2.96
CA TYR A 54 -2.19 1.40 -3.89
C TYR A 54 -3.02 1.44 -5.16
N LEU A 55 -3.32 2.63 -5.65
CA LEU A 55 -3.84 2.87 -6.98
C LEU A 55 -2.70 3.36 -7.87
N TRP A 56 -2.41 2.63 -8.93
CA TRP A 56 -1.35 2.91 -9.89
C TRP A 56 -1.92 3.22 -11.27
N GLU A 57 -1.25 4.09 -12.01
CA GLU A 57 -1.51 4.32 -13.43
C GLU A 57 -1.39 3.02 -14.25
N SER A 58 -0.34 2.24 -14.01
CA SER A 58 -0.09 0.98 -14.72
C SER A 58 0.59 -0.09 -13.86
N ARG A 59 0.51 -1.34 -14.30
CA ARG A 59 1.23 -2.46 -13.68
C ARG A 59 2.74 -2.33 -13.76
N ALA A 60 3.25 -1.84 -14.88
CA ALA A 60 4.68 -1.65 -15.07
C ALA A 60 5.29 -0.67 -14.05
N GLN A 61 4.59 0.44 -13.75
CA GLN A 61 5.05 1.39 -12.72
C GLN A 61 4.98 0.78 -11.31
N ALA A 62 3.96 -0.02 -11.01
CA ALA A 62 3.86 -0.72 -9.73
C ALA A 62 5.01 -1.73 -9.53
N GLU A 63 5.35 -2.49 -10.57
CA GLU A 63 6.41 -3.50 -10.53
C GLU A 63 7.82 -2.90 -10.39
N GLN A 64 8.04 -1.63 -10.76
CA GLN A 64 9.27 -0.90 -10.46
C GLN A 64 9.48 -0.67 -8.95
N VAL A 65 8.40 -0.72 -8.15
CA VAL A 65 8.46 -0.58 -6.68
C VAL A 65 8.50 -1.92 -5.98
N TYR A 66 7.72 -2.91 -6.45
CA TYR A 66 7.62 -4.21 -5.79
C TYR A 66 8.76 -5.18 -6.17
N THR A 67 9.99 -4.68 -6.05
CA THR A 67 11.23 -5.38 -6.36
C THR A 67 11.64 -6.34 -5.22
N PRO A 68 12.62 -7.24 -5.44
CA PRO A 68 13.20 -8.05 -4.37
C PRO A 68 13.76 -7.22 -3.20
N GLU A 69 14.39 -6.07 -3.49
CA GLU A 69 14.96 -5.16 -2.48
C GLU A 69 13.85 -4.55 -1.61
N TRP A 70 12.74 -4.16 -2.23
CA TRP A 70 11.57 -3.70 -1.49
C TRP A 70 10.98 -4.78 -0.59
N ARG A 71 10.85 -6.03 -1.10
CA ARG A 71 10.40 -7.16 -0.27
C ARG A 71 11.33 -7.39 0.92
N ALA A 72 12.63 -7.33 0.70
CA ALA A 72 13.63 -7.46 1.76
C ALA A 72 13.52 -6.33 2.79
N PHE A 73 13.28 -5.08 2.36
CA PHE A 73 13.04 -3.95 3.26
C PHE A 73 11.78 -4.18 4.12
N VAL A 74 10.67 -4.58 3.51
CA VAL A 74 9.41 -4.86 4.23
C VAL A 74 9.59 -5.99 5.23
N ARG A 75 10.22 -7.10 4.82
CA ARG A 75 10.56 -8.20 5.72
C ARG A 75 11.46 -7.77 6.87
N GLY A 76 12.49 -6.96 6.60
CA GLY A 76 13.37 -6.44 7.64
C GLY A 76 12.64 -5.55 8.64
N LYS A 77 11.68 -4.73 8.18
CA LYS A 77 10.92 -3.82 9.03
C LYS A 77 9.82 -4.51 9.85
N TYR A 78 9.12 -5.49 9.25
CA TYR A 78 7.90 -6.08 9.84
C TYR A 78 8.04 -7.56 10.22
N GLY A 79 9.17 -8.19 9.93
CA GLY A 79 9.48 -9.57 10.32
C GLY A 79 8.79 -10.65 9.50
N SER A 80 8.06 -10.30 8.42
CA SER A 80 7.38 -11.27 7.56
C SER A 80 7.48 -10.89 6.08
N GLU A 81 7.42 -11.90 5.21
CA GLU A 81 7.36 -11.68 3.76
C GLU A 81 6.02 -11.05 3.37
N PRO A 82 6.02 -9.95 2.60
CA PRO A 82 4.78 -9.39 2.09
C PRO A 82 4.21 -10.19 0.94
N SER A 83 2.89 -10.27 0.86
CA SER A 83 2.15 -10.65 -0.34
C SER A 83 1.73 -9.40 -1.13
N VAL A 84 1.60 -9.56 -2.45
CA VAL A 84 1.08 -8.51 -3.34
C VAL A 84 0.02 -9.13 -4.25
N THR A 85 -1.19 -8.59 -4.20
CA THR A 85 -2.30 -8.94 -5.09
C THR A 85 -2.55 -7.78 -6.04
N TYR A 86 -2.64 -8.07 -7.34
CA TYR A 86 -2.95 -7.07 -8.37
C TYR A 86 -4.39 -7.25 -8.85
N LEU A 87 -5.10 -6.14 -8.99
CA LEU A 87 -6.50 -6.07 -9.42
C LEU A 87 -6.63 -4.98 -10.48
N GLU A 88 -7.34 -5.26 -11.58
CA GLU A 88 -7.72 -4.21 -12.52
C GLU A 88 -8.69 -3.23 -11.85
N CYS A 89 -8.48 -1.94 -12.08
CA CYS A 89 -9.32 -0.88 -11.52
C CYS A 89 -9.75 0.05 -12.65
N PRO A 90 -10.86 -0.27 -13.35
CA PRO A 90 -11.30 0.52 -14.50
C PRO A 90 -11.99 1.83 -14.09
N VAL A 91 -12.53 1.92 -12.87
CA VAL A 91 -13.28 3.08 -12.39
C VAL A 91 -12.99 3.36 -10.91
N VAL A 92 -12.82 4.64 -10.57
CA VAL A 92 -12.73 5.15 -9.20
C VAL A 92 -13.80 6.23 -9.00
N VAL A 93 -14.48 6.17 -7.87
CA VAL A 93 -15.39 7.22 -7.41
C VAL A 93 -14.69 8.02 -6.31
N ASP A 94 -14.52 9.33 -6.52
CA ASP A 94 -13.92 10.23 -5.54
C ASP A 94 -14.91 11.31 -5.10
N ASN A 95 -15.53 11.10 -3.94
CA ASN A 95 -16.45 12.07 -3.36
C ASN A 95 -15.76 13.32 -2.82
N THR A 96 -14.45 13.31 -2.60
CA THR A 96 -13.69 14.47 -2.11
C THR A 96 -13.56 15.53 -3.18
N THR A 97 -13.35 15.09 -4.43
CA THR A 97 -13.27 15.96 -5.61
C THR A 97 -14.57 15.98 -6.43
N ASN A 98 -15.54 15.13 -6.08
CA ASN A 98 -16.79 14.90 -6.82
C ASN A 98 -16.52 14.45 -8.27
N GLU A 99 -15.59 13.52 -8.44
CA GLU A 99 -15.15 13.01 -9.74
C GLU A 99 -15.36 11.49 -9.86
N ILE A 100 -15.56 11.05 -11.11
CA ILE A 100 -15.43 9.66 -11.51
C ILE A 100 -14.22 9.59 -12.41
N ILE A 101 -13.21 8.82 -12.00
CA ILE A 101 -11.97 8.62 -12.77
C ILE A 101 -12.08 7.27 -13.46
N SER A 102 -11.93 7.25 -14.77
CA SER A 102 -11.90 6.03 -15.59
C SER A 102 -10.63 5.97 -16.42
N ALA A 103 -10.09 4.76 -16.63
CA ALA A 103 -8.90 4.52 -17.44
C ALA A 103 -9.11 3.34 -18.39
#